data_AF-A0A1I4I7Z6-F1
#
_entry.id   AF-A0A1I4I7Z6-F1
#
_cell.length_a   1.000
_cell.length_b   1.000
_cell.length_c   1.000
_cell.angle_alpha   90.00
_cell.angle_beta   90.00
_cell.angle_gamma   90.00
#
_symmetry.space_group_name_H-M   'P 1'
#
loop_
_entity.id
_entity.type
_entity.pdbx_description
1 polymer ?
#
loop_
_entity_poly.entity_id
_entity_poly.type
_entity_poly.pdbx_seq_one_letter_code
_entity_poly.pdbx_strand_id
1 'polypeptide(L)'
;MRANKYEEVWTRIMFEKIEVLSNKTAITRTEMKQGVITLVKGLNAYFNKEISAQNDAEYINKVWNNFHLCEITMNLIGSLTPKELMEIFPIEKIYDGKKYQTKDWFSAHEAVQQLAQETPISESKEVFDFLWDYHNWDLHIFTVNVIASMNNINKMEKGRGLLEQFLEEQGVRTINKMDMIDVNWEEERDGE
;
A
#
# COMPACT_ATOMS: atom_id res chain seq x y z
N MET A 1 -12.52 13.58 -13.85
CA MET A 1 -11.57 12.55 -14.32
C MET A 1 -12.38 11.31 -14.72
N ARG A 2 -12.29 10.84 -15.97
CA ARG A 2 -12.80 9.49 -16.30
C ARG A 2 -11.88 8.50 -15.58
N ALA A 3 -12.43 7.62 -14.76
CA ALA A 3 -11.67 6.49 -14.24
C ALA A 3 -11.06 5.74 -15.44
N ASN A 4 -9.79 5.40 -15.33
CA ASN A 4 -9.12 4.66 -16.40
C ASN A 4 -9.84 3.31 -16.54
N LYS A 5 -10.21 2.92 -17.76
CA LYS A 5 -10.87 1.62 -18.05
C LYS A 5 -10.07 0.45 -17.45
N TYR A 6 -8.75 0.59 -17.32
CA TYR A 6 -7.87 -0.35 -16.64
C TYR A 6 -8.19 -0.49 -15.13
N GLU A 7 -8.37 0.62 -14.42
CA GLU A 7 -8.61 0.64 -12.97
C GLU A 7 -9.98 0.04 -12.61
N GLU A 8 -11.02 0.37 -13.39
CA GLU A 8 -12.37 -0.19 -13.20
C GLU A 8 -12.38 -1.71 -13.36
N VAL A 9 -11.65 -2.23 -14.35
CA VAL A 9 -11.57 -3.66 -14.63
C VAL A 9 -10.90 -4.40 -13.48
N TRP A 10 -9.75 -3.93 -12.99
CA TRP A 10 -9.04 -4.61 -11.89
C TRP A 10 -9.77 -4.53 -10.56
N THR A 11 -10.42 -3.40 -10.27
CA THR A 11 -11.27 -3.25 -9.09
C THR A 11 -12.40 -4.28 -9.11
N ARG A 12 -13.07 -4.45 -10.26
CA ARG A 12 -14.15 -5.44 -10.41
C ARG A 12 -13.64 -6.87 -10.28
N ILE A 13 -12.56 -7.22 -10.99
CA ILE A 13 -11.96 -8.56 -10.95
C ILE A 13 -11.56 -8.94 -9.51
N MET A 14 -11.02 -7.99 -8.75
CA MET A 14 -10.66 -8.20 -7.35
C MET A 14 -11.88 -8.60 -6.52
N PHE A 15 -12.97 -7.83 -6.56
CA PHE A 15 -14.17 -8.14 -5.77
C PHE A 15 -14.82 -9.46 -6.19
N GLU A 16 -14.91 -9.75 -7.50
CA GLU A 16 -15.39 -11.03 -8.01
C GLU A 16 -14.52 -12.20 -7.51
N LYS A 17 -13.19 -12.03 -7.51
CA LYS A 17 -12.28 -13.07 -7.02
C LYS A 17 -12.42 -13.29 -5.52
N ILE A 18 -12.53 -12.22 -4.72
CA ILE A 18 -12.76 -12.30 -3.28
C ILE A 18 -14.04 -13.10 -2.99
N GLU A 19 -15.14 -12.76 -3.67
CA GLU A 19 -16.43 -13.44 -3.50
C GLU A 19 -16.36 -14.93 -3.87
N VAL A 20 -15.70 -15.26 -4.98
CA VAL A 20 -15.52 -16.66 -5.38
C VAL A 20 -14.67 -17.44 -4.38
N LEU A 21 -13.59 -16.85 -3.87
CA LEU A 21 -12.70 -17.51 -2.92
C LEU A 21 -13.31 -17.62 -1.51
N SER A 22 -14.08 -16.63 -1.06
CA SER A 22 -14.73 -16.64 0.25
C SER A 22 -15.80 -17.72 0.38
N ASN A 23 -16.39 -18.14 -0.74
CA ASN A 23 -17.42 -19.19 -0.78
C ASN A 23 -16.84 -20.61 -0.88
N LYS A 24 -15.53 -20.76 -0.95
CA LYS A 24 -14.87 -22.06 -1.04
C LYS A 24 -14.45 -22.60 0.32
N THR A 25 -14.67 -23.89 0.53
CA THR A 25 -14.23 -24.62 1.74
C THR A 25 -12.74 -24.93 1.73
N ALA A 26 -12.12 -25.00 0.54
CA ALA A 26 -10.69 -25.18 0.36
C ALA A 26 -10.21 -24.36 -0.84
N ILE A 27 -9.04 -23.74 -0.70
CA ILE A 27 -8.40 -22.91 -1.74
C ILE A 27 -7.13 -23.63 -2.17
N THR A 28 -6.99 -23.87 -3.47
CA THR A 28 -5.75 -24.46 -4.03
C THR A 28 -4.62 -23.43 -4.06
N ARG A 29 -3.37 -23.90 -4.14
CA ARG A 29 -2.22 -22.99 -4.22
C ARG A 29 -2.24 -22.09 -5.45
N THR A 30 -2.72 -22.60 -6.59
CA THR A 30 -2.93 -21.80 -7.80
C THR A 30 -3.96 -20.70 -7.60
N GLU A 31 -5.07 -21.00 -6.94
CA GLU A 31 -6.12 -20.01 -6.65
C GLU A 31 -5.66 -18.95 -5.65
N MET A 32 -4.85 -19.34 -4.66
CA MET A 32 -4.21 -18.40 -3.74
C MET A 32 -3.29 -17.44 -4.50
N LYS A 33 -2.41 -17.96 -5.37
CA LYS A 33 -1.54 -17.14 -6.23
C LYS A 33 -2.33 -16.17 -7.10
N GLN A 34 -3.42 -16.64 -7.72
CA GLN A 34 -4.33 -15.77 -8.48
C GLN A 34 -5.01 -14.71 -7.60
N GLY A 35 -5.45 -15.10 -6.40
CA GLY A 35 -6.03 -14.19 -5.41
C GLY A 35 -5.07 -13.05 -5.07
N VAL A 36 -3.82 -13.37 -4.76
CA VAL A 36 -2.76 -12.39 -4.50
C VAL A 36 -2.56 -11.44 -5.68
N ILE A 37 -2.46 -11.96 -6.91
CA ILE A 37 -2.33 -11.12 -8.12
C ILE A 37 -3.51 -10.13 -8.21
N THR A 38 -4.74 -10.64 -8.08
CA THR A 38 -5.94 -9.82 -8.23
C THR A 38 -6.11 -8.79 -7.13
N LEU A 39 -5.74 -9.12 -5.89
CA LEU A 39 -5.79 -8.21 -4.74
C LEU A 39 -4.79 -7.07 -4.90
N VAL A 40 -3.52 -7.38 -5.19
CA VAL A 40 -2.48 -6.36 -5.40
C VAL A 40 -2.89 -5.41 -6.52
N LYS A 41 -3.26 -5.94 -7.69
CA LYS A 41 -3.65 -5.10 -8.84
C LYS A 41 -4.94 -4.31 -8.59
N GLY A 42 -5.92 -4.93 -7.95
CA GLY A 42 -7.19 -4.30 -7.60
C GLY A 42 -7.03 -3.18 -6.59
N LEU A 43 -6.23 -3.39 -5.53
CA LEU A 43 -5.94 -2.36 -4.52
C LEU A 43 -5.17 -1.19 -5.11
N ASN A 44 -4.20 -1.46 -6.00
CA ASN A 44 -3.49 -0.41 -6.73
C ASN A 44 -4.43 0.46 -7.58
N ALA A 45 -5.47 -0.13 -8.17
CA ALA A 45 -6.50 0.60 -8.90
C ALA A 45 -7.49 1.33 -7.97
N TYR A 46 -7.76 0.77 -6.79
CA TYR A 46 -8.77 1.25 -5.86
C TYR A 46 -8.29 2.44 -5.02
N PHE A 47 -7.03 2.44 -4.57
CA PHE A 47 -6.48 3.42 -3.62
C PHE A 47 -6.14 4.79 -4.24
N ASN A 48 -6.16 4.92 -5.57
CA ASN A 48 -5.91 6.18 -6.28
C ASN A 48 -7.00 7.26 -6.07
N LYS A 49 -7.92 7.08 -5.13
CA LYS A 49 -9.09 7.94 -4.93
C LYS A 49 -9.10 8.46 -3.49
N GLU A 50 -9.27 9.77 -3.34
CA GLU A 50 -9.57 10.35 -2.02
C GLU A 50 -10.77 9.65 -1.39
N ILE A 51 -10.71 9.40 -0.09
CA ILE A 51 -11.79 8.75 0.64
C ILE A 51 -12.94 9.74 0.75
N SER A 52 -13.86 9.69 -0.21
CA SER A 52 -15.13 10.43 -0.15
C SER A 52 -16.10 9.68 0.76
N ALA A 53 -16.73 10.37 1.71
CA ALA A 53 -17.75 9.83 2.60
C ALA A 53 -18.85 10.88 2.84
N GLN A 54 -20.08 10.45 3.05
CA GLN A 54 -21.23 11.32 3.32
C GLN A 54 -21.32 11.71 4.81
N ASN A 55 -20.73 10.90 5.68
CA ASN A 55 -20.71 11.11 7.13
C ASN A 55 -19.49 10.40 7.76
N ASP A 56 -19.24 10.69 9.04
CA ASP A 56 -18.09 10.18 9.78
C ASP A 56 -18.10 8.65 9.91
N ALA A 57 -19.27 8.03 10.11
CA ALA A 57 -19.36 6.58 10.22
C ALA A 57 -18.95 5.87 8.92
N GLU A 58 -19.38 6.39 7.78
CA GLU A 58 -18.96 5.90 6.47
C GLU A 58 -17.46 6.11 6.23
N TYR A 59 -16.92 7.27 6.64
CA TYR A 59 -15.50 7.58 6.55
C TYR A 59 -14.66 6.57 7.35
N ILE A 60 -14.99 6.38 8.63
CA ILE A 60 -14.32 5.45 9.54
C ILE A 60 -14.33 4.03 8.96
N ASN A 61 -15.50 3.58 8.51
CA ASN A 61 -15.62 2.24 7.90
C ASN A 61 -14.74 2.09 6.66
N LYS A 62 -14.68 3.10 5.78
CA LYS A 62 -13.82 3.07 4.60
C LYS A 62 -12.34 3.03 4.95
N VAL A 63 -11.90 3.84 5.92
CA VAL A 63 -10.51 3.85 6.39
C VAL A 63 -10.09 2.46 6.90
N TRP A 64 -10.89 1.85 7.77
CA TRP A 64 -10.60 0.52 8.32
C TRP A 64 -10.70 -0.60 7.26
N ASN A 65 -11.71 -0.57 6.39
CA ASN A 65 -11.84 -1.56 5.33
C ASN A 65 -10.63 -1.54 4.38
N ASN A 66 -10.12 -0.35 4.05
CA ASN A 66 -8.91 -0.21 3.23
C ASN A 66 -7.71 -0.86 3.92
N PHE A 67 -7.50 -0.56 5.19
CA PHE A 67 -6.40 -1.14 5.96
C PHE A 67 -6.52 -2.67 6.07
N HIS A 68 -7.70 -3.20 6.38
CA HIS A 68 -7.91 -4.64 6.47
C HIS A 68 -7.70 -5.37 5.14
N LEU A 69 -8.09 -4.77 4.00
CA LEU A 69 -7.79 -5.35 2.70
C LEU A 69 -6.28 -5.40 2.44
N CYS A 70 -5.53 -4.37 2.81
CA CYS A 70 -4.07 -4.36 2.76
C CYS A 70 -3.47 -5.45 3.67
N GLU A 71 -3.95 -5.57 4.90
CA GLU A 71 -3.50 -6.56 5.88
C GLU A 71 -3.74 -8.00 5.40
N ILE A 72 -4.95 -8.31 4.92
CA ILE A 72 -5.27 -9.62 4.33
C ILE A 72 -4.36 -9.92 3.16
N THR A 73 -4.10 -8.93 2.29
CA THR A 73 -3.23 -9.10 1.13
C THR A 73 -1.78 -9.35 1.55
N MET A 74 -1.26 -8.63 2.55
CA MET A 74 0.07 -8.88 3.12
C MET A 74 0.18 -10.28 3.73
N ASN A 75 -0.84 -10.74 4.47
CA ASN A 75 -0.85 -12.08 5.04
C ASN A 75 -0.85 -13.17 3.96
N LEU A 76 -1.60 -12.98 2.87
CA LEU A 76 -1.59 -13.89 1.73
C LEU A 76 -0.23 -13.90 1.03
N ILE A 77 0.39 -12.74 0.82
CA ILE A 77 1.76 -12.65 0.30
C ILE A 77 2.75 -13.38 1.22
N GLY A 78 2.66 -13.16 2.54
CA GLY A 78 3.51 -13.80 3.54
C GLY A 78 3.41 -15.32 3.52
N SER A 79 2.25 -15.87 3.18
CA SER A 79 2.02 -17.31 3.05
C SER A 79 2.64 -17.94 1.80
N LEU A 80 3.07 -17.13 0.82
CA LEU A 80 3.78 -17.61 -0.37
C LEU A 80 5.24 -17.86 -0.05
N THR A 81 5.88 -18.78 -0.77
CA THR A 81 7.35 -18.87 -0.77
C THR A 81 7.95 -17.75 -1.63
N PRO A 82 9.21 -17.37 -1.42
CA PRO A 82 9.90 -16.40 -2.30
C PRO A 82 9.85 -16.82 -3.79
N LYS A 83 9.96 -18.13 -4.07
CA LYS A 83 9.87 -18.67 -5.42
C LYS A 83 8.50 -18.44 -6.05
N GLU A 84 7.44 -18.71 -5.32
CA GLU A 84 6.08 -18.52 -5.80
C GLU A 84 5.77 -17.04 -6.04
N LEU A 85 6.26 -16.15 -5.17
CA LEU A 85 6.10 -14.72 -5.38
C LEU A 85 6.83 -14.25 -6.65
N MET A 86 8.08 -14.69 -6.86
CA MET A 86 8.82 -14.38 -8.09
C MET A 86 8.14 -14.93 -9.35
N GLU A 87 7.45 -16.07 -9.25
CA GLU A 87 6.67 -16.64 -10.36
C GLU A 87 5.53 -15.71 -10.80
N ILE A 88 4.83 -15.09 -9.84
CA ILE A 88 3.66 -14.24 -10.11
C ILE A 88 4.00 -12.75 -10.26
N PHE A 89 5.09 -12.29 -9.64
CA PHE A 89 5.58 -10.91 -9.66
C PHE A 89 7.08 -10.91 -9.86
N PRO A 90 7.61 -11.15 -11.08
CA PRO A 90 9.04 -11.20 -11.30
C PRO A 90 9.74 -9.87 -10.92
N ILE A 91 10.98 -9.98 -10.45
CA ILE A 91 11.82 -8.82 -10.15
C ILE A 91 12.06 -8.03 -11.44
N GLU A 92 11.90 -6.72 -11.37
CA GLU A 92 12.15 -5.83 -12.50
C GLU A 92 13.63 -5.81 -12.87
N LYS A 93 13.92 -5.90 -14.17
CA LYS A 93 15.29 -5.91 -14.71
C LYS A 93 15.78 -4.49 -15.00
N ILE A 94 15.80 -3.68 -13.95
CA ILE A 94 16.37 -2.33 -13.94
C ILE A 94 17.74 -2.43 -13.30
N TYR A 95 18.76 -1.77 -13.86
CA TYR A 95 20.17 -1.95 -13.46
C TYR A 95 20.89 -0.64 -13.12
N ASP A 96 20.17 0.49 -13.14
CA ASP A 96 20.71 1.83 -12.90
C ASP A 96 20.31 2.39 -11.53
N GLY A 97 19.99 1.52 -10.57
CA GLY A 97 19.58 1.90 -9.21
C GLY A 97 20.61 2.77 -8.51
N LYS A 98 21.90 2.43 -8.62
CA LYS A 98 23.00 3.24 -8.08
C LYS A 98 23.00 4.67 -8.62
N LYS A 99 22.62 4.89 -9.88
CA LYS A 99 22.59 6.22 -10.49
C LYS A 99 21.46 7.09 -9.91
N TYR A 100 20.31 6.48 -9.66
CA TYR A 100 19.11 7.18 -9.17
C TYR A 100 18.85 7.00 -7.67
N GLN A 101 19.78 6.36 -6.96
CA GLN A 101 19.64 6.01 -5.53
C GLN A 101 18.34 5.26 -5.24
N THR A 102 17.95 4.38 -6.16
CA THR A 102 16.76 3.54 -6.06
C THR A 102 17.14 2.07 -6.07
N LYS A 103 16.23 1.22 -5.60
CA LYS A 103 16.38 -0.23 -5.67
C LYS A 103 16.42 -0.66 -7.13
N ASP A 104 17.32 -1.57 -7.44
CA ASP A 104 17.48 -2.19 -8.74
C ASP A 104 17.42 -3.71 -8.64
N TRP A 105 17.57 -4.37 -9.79
CA TRP A 105 17.57 -5.82 -9.90
C TRP A 105 18.56 -6.48 -8.94
N PHE A 106 19.77 -5.94 -8.75
CA PHE A 106 20.78 -6.55 -7.90
C PHE A 106 20.36 -6.51 -6.43
N SER A 107 19.97 -5.33 -5.95
CA SER A 107 19.51 -5.15 -4.56
C SER A 107 18.27 -5.99 -4.23
N ALA A 108 17.30 -6.06 -5.15
CA ALA A 108 16.11 -6.88 -4.97
C ALA A 108 16.42 -8.38 -5.04
N HIS A 109 17.33 -8.79 -5.92
CA HIS A 109 17.75 -10.18 -6.01
C HIS A 109 18.49 -10.63 -4.75
N GLU A 110 19.35 -9.79 -4.19
CA GLU A 110 20.02 -10.03 -2.91
C GLU A 110 19.01 -10.21 -1.77
N ALA A 111 18.02 -9.31 -1.67
CA ALA A 111 16.97 -9.40 -0.65
C ALA A 111 16.19 -10.72 -0.72
N VAL A 112 15.92 -11.22 -1.94
CA VAL A 112 15.26 -12.52 -2.14
C VAL A 112 16.18 -13.69 -1.78
N GLN A 113 17.46 -13.65 -2.17
CA GLN A 113 18.41 -14.73 -1.90
C GLN A 113 18.68 -14.96 -0.41
N GLN A 114 18.50 -13.94 0.42
CA GLN A 114 18.66 -14.04 1.87
C GLN A 114 17.54 -14.86 2.56
N LEU A 115 16.42 -15.11 1.87
CA LEU A 115 15.30 -15.89 2.40
C LEU A 115 15.42 -17.39 2.09
N ALA A 116 14.85 -18.22 2.97
CA ALA A 116 14.65 -19.64 2.70
C ALA A 116 13.61 -19.81 1.57
N GLN A 117 14.04 -20.39 0.45
CA GLN A 117 13.28 -20.36 -0.81
C GLN A 117 12.05 -21.27 -0.84
N GLU A 118 11.97 -22.25 0.07
CA GLU A 118 10.91 -23.28 0.12
C GLU A 118 9.96 -23.08 1.30
N THR A 119 10.18 -22.04 2.12
CA THR A 119 9.32 -21.70 3.27
C THR A 119 8.52 -20.44 2.99
N PRO A 120 7.36 -20.26 3.64
CA PRO A 120 6.63 -19.00 3.58
C PRO A 120 7.50 -17.78 3.94
N ILE A 121 7.32 -16.67 3.25
CA ILE A 121 8.05 -15.41 3.48
C ILE A 121 7.91 -14.96 4.94
N SER A 122 6.70 -15.06 5.49
CA SER A 122 6.39 -14.62 6.87
C SER A 122 7.14 -15.39 7.95
N GLU A 123 7.70 -16.56 7.65
CA GLU A 123 8.52 -17.32 8.62
C GLU A 123 9.96 -16.80 8.69
N SER A 124 10.42 -16.08 7.67
CA SER A 124 11.80 -15.61 7.56
C SER A 124 11.96 -14.12 7.83
N LYS A 125 10.98 -13.29 7.45
CA LYS A 125 11.04 -11.82 7.57
C LYS A 125 9.63 -11.23 7.66
N GLU A 126 9.51 -10.08 8.30
CA GLU A 126 8.30 -9.27 8.21
C GLU A 126 7.98 -8.94 6.74
N VAL A 127 6.74 -9.22 6.33
CA VAL A 127 6.34 -9.16 4.91
C VAL A 127 6.49 -7.74 4.37
N PHE A 128 6.16 -6.73 5.17
CA PHE A 128 6.32 -5.33 4.79
C PHE A 128 7.78 -5.00 4.46
N ASP A 129 8.73 -5.38 5.32
CA ASP A 129 10.15 -5.11 5.12
C ASP A 129 10.70 -5.86 3.91
N PHE A 130 10.23 -7.08 3.67
CA PHE A 130 10.56 -7.82 2.46
C PHE A 130 10.03 -7.11 1.21
N LEU A 131 8.75 -6.73 1.18
CA LEU A 131 8.15 -6.04 0.04
C LEU A 131 8.72 -4.65 -0.19
N TRP A 132 9.22 -3.99 0.85
CA TRP A 132 9.96 -2.75 0.71
C TRP A 132 11.19 -2.96 -0.15
N ASP A 133 11.97 -4.00 0.12
CA ASP A 133 13.21 -4.30 -0.62
C ASP A 133 12.96 -5.01 -1.96
N TYR A 134 11.80 -5.65 -2.12
CA TYR A 134 11.40 -6.31 -3.35
C TYR A 134 11.07 -5.30 -4.46
N HIS A 135 11.78 -5.37 -5.59
CA HIS A 135 11.57 -4.45 -6.71
C HIS A 135 10.66 -5.05 -7.79
N ASN A 136 9.36 -4.79 -7.67
CA ASN A 136 8.33 -4.99 -8.69
C ASN A 136 7.33 -3.84 -8.62
N TRP A 137 6.94 -3.23 -9.75
CA TRP A 137 6.09 -2.03 -9.73
C TRP A 137 4.72 -2.23 -9.09
N ASP A 138 4.05 -3.36 -9.35
CA ASP A 138 2.75 -3.66 -8.74
C ASP A 138 2.89 -3.80 -7.22
N LEU A 139 3.90 -4.53 -6.74
CA LEU A 139 4.15 -4.69 -5.31
C LEU A 139 4.63 -3.40 -4.65
N HIS A 140 5.41 -2.58 -5.35
CA HIS A 140 5.87 -1.29 -4.86
C HIS A 140 4.70 -0.33 -4.63
N ILE A 141 3.81 -0.19 -5.62
CA ILE A 141 2.59 0.63 -5.49
C ILE A 141 1.72 0.08 -4.35
N PHE A 142 1.60 -1.24 -4.22
CA PHE A 142 0.86 -1.85 -3.14
C PHE A 142 1.47 -1.55 -1.76
N THR A 143 2.79 -1.63 -1.60
CA THR A 143 3.46 -1.27 -0.35
C THR A 143 3.26 0.21 0.00
N VAL A 144 3.26 1.10 -1.00
CA VAL A 144 2.89 2.51 -0.80
C VAL A 144 1.43 2.65 -0.34
N ASN A 145 0.52 1.85 -0.90
CA ASN A 145 -0.88 1.81 -0.47
C ASN A 145 -1.05 1.33 0.98
N VAL A 146 -0.24 0.37 1.44
CA VAL A 146 -0.20 -0.03 2.86
C VAL A 146 0.15 1.18 3.73
N ILE A 147 1.23 1.90 3.43
CA ILE A 147 1.63 3.10 4.18
C ILE A 147 0.54 4.18 4.13
N ALA A 148 -0.08 4.38 2.97
CA ALA A 148 -1.17 5.34 2.81
C ALA A 148 -2.38 4.99 3.68
N SER A 149 -2.76 3.71 3.79
CA SER A 149 -3.83 3.29 4.70
C SER A 149 -3.50 3.52 6.17
N MET A 150 -2.27 3.22 6.60
CA MET A 150 -1.80 3.53 7.95
C MET A 150 -1.82 5.04 8.22
N ASN A 151 -1.43 5.85 7.25
CA ASN A 151 -1.49 7.30 7.34
C ASN A 151 -2.93 7.83 7.50
N ASN A 152 -3.90 7.21 6.81
CA ASN A 152 -5.32 7.57 6.98
C ASN A 152 -5.85 7.21 8.37
N ILE A 153 -5.45 6.07 8.93
CA ILE A 153 -5.76 5.71 10.33
C ILE A 153 -5.15 6.75 11.28
N ASN A 154 -3.87 7.09 11.12
CA ASN A 154 -3.21 8.07 11.98
C ASN A 154 -3.88 9.46 11.92
N LYS A 155 -4.30 9.89 10.72
CA LYS A 155 -5.07 11.13 10.53
C LYS A 155 -6.42 11.08 11.23
N MET A 156 -7.14 9.97 11.09
CA MET A 156 -8.45 9.76 11.73
C MET A 156 -8.35 9.75 13.26
N GLU A 157 -7.35 9.07 13.82
CA GLU A 157 -7.21 8.92 15.27
C GLU A 157 -6.57 10.13 15.95
N LYS A 158 -5.60 10.78 15.30
CA LYS A 158 -4.74 11.81 15.91
C LYS A 158 -4.84 13.18 15.23
N GLY A 159 -5.62 13.31 14.16
CA GLY A 159 -5.77 14.56 13.40
C GLY A 159 -4.58 14.92 12.51
N ARG A 160 -3.55 14.07 12.42
CA ARG A 160 -2.29 14.35 11.69
C ARG A 160 -1.75 13.13 10.96
N GLY A 161 -1.04 13.35 9.87
CA GLY A 161 -0.37 12.32 9.10
C GLY A 161 0.85 11.72 9.80
N LEU A 162 1.32 10.57 9.32
CA LEU A 162 2.52 9.90 9.84
C LEU A 162 3.79 10.76 9.63
N LEU A 163 3.94 11.34 8.43
CA LEU A 163 5.08 12.22 8.14
C LEU A 163 5.05 13.50 8.97
N GLU A 164 3.85 14.08 9.17
CA GLU A 164 3.68 15.26 10.01
C GLU A 164 4.09 14.96 11.45
N GLN A 165 3.55 13.87 12.01
CA GLN A 165 3.90 13.42 13.35
C GLN A 165 5.43 13.18 13.49
N PHE A 166 6.04 12.50 12.52
CA PHE A 166 7.49 12.28 12.53
C PHE A 166 8.28 13.58 12.52
N LEU A 167 7.94 14.53 11.65
CA LEU A 167 8.63 15.82 11.55
C LEU A 167 8.50 16.63 12.85
N GLU A 168 7.31 16.68 13.44
CA GLU A 168 7.07 17.33 14.73
C GLU A 168 7.91 16.69 15.85
N GLU A 169 8.01 15.36 15.89
CA GLU A 169 8.86 14.63 16.83
C GLU A 169 10.36 14.94 16.64
N GLN A 170 10.78 15.29 15.41
CA GLN A 170 12.14 15.77 15.12
C GLN A 170 12.32 17.28 15.36
N GLY A 171 11.31 17.97 15.89
CA GLY A 171 11.35 19.41 16.15
C GLY A 171 11.14 20.30 14.91
N VAL A 172 10.65 19.73 13.80
CA VAL A 172 10.31 20.47 12.58
C VAL A 172 8.84 20.84 12.62
N ARG A 173 8.54 22.15 12.59
CA ARG A 173 7.16 22.65 12.53
C ARG A 173 6.53 22.29 11.18
N THR A 174 5.41 21.59 11.20
CA THR A 174 4.56 21.36 10.04
C THR A 174 3.40 22.34 10.02
N ILE A 175 3.00 22.79 8.82
CA ILE A 175 1.89 23.73 8.62
C ILE A 175 0.73 22.92 8.05
N ASN A 176 -0.41 22.90 8.74
CA ASN A 176 -1.61 22.25 8.23
C ASN A 176 -2.52 23.27 7.50
N LYS A 177 -3.53 22.78 6.79
CA LYS A 177 -4.49 23.63 6.06
C LYS A 177 -5.32 24.54 6.97
N MET A 178 -5.43 24.21 8.25
CA MET A 178 -6.10 25.01 9.29
C MET A 178 -5.21 26.19 9.70
N ASP A 179 -3.90 25.98 9.87
CA ASP A 179 -2.91 26.99 10.21
C ASP A 179 -2.81 28.04 9.10
N MET A 180 -2.97 27.63 7.82
CA MET A 180 -3.02 28.55 6.68
C MET A 180 -4.21 29.51 6.71
N ILE A 181 -5.31 29.17 7.38
CA ILE A 181 -6.46 30.07 7.53
C ILE A 181 -6.11 31.17 8.54
N ASP A 182 -5.35 30.86 9.58
CA ASP A 182 -4.94 31.83 10.61
C ASP A 182 -3.84 32.78 10.11
N VAL A 183 -2.97 32.37 9.17
CA VAL A 183 -1.96 33.27 8.59
C VAL A 183 -2.60 34.40 7.74
N ASN A 184 -3.74 34.13 7.09
CA ASN A 184 -4.41 35.12 6.24
C ASN A 184 -5.17 36.22 7.02
N TRP A 185 -5.39 36.07 8.33
CA TRP A 185 -6.09 37.09 9.13
C TRP A 185 -5.16 38.12 9.79
N GLU A 186 -3.86 37.85 9.86
CA GLU A 186 -2.87 38.79 10.42
C GLU A 186 -2.36 39.79 9.37
N GLU A 187 -2.32 39.44 8.07
CA GLU A 187 -1.88 40.35 7.01
C GLU A 187 -2.95 41.40 6.59
N GLU A 188 -4.23 41.21 6.92
CA GLU A 188 -5.30 42.18 6.62
C GLU A 188 -5.56 43.22 7.74
N ARG A 189 -4.88 43.13 8.90
CA ARG A 189 -5.03 44.10 10.01
C ARG A 189 -3.99 45.22 10.02
N ASP A 190 -2.94 45.11 9.22
CA ASP A 190 -1.87 46.13 9.12
C ASP A 190 -2.00 47.02 7.86
N GLY A 191 -3.18 47.03 7.23
CA GLY A 191 -3.55 48.00 6.18
C GLY A 191 -4.45 49.11 6.74
N GLU A 192 -3.85 50.10 7.40
CA GLU A 192 -4.46 51.41 7.68
C GLU A 192 -4.88 52.16 6.40
#